data_AF-A0A0C4FDF9-F1
#
_entry.id   AF-A0A0C4FDF9-F1
#
_cell.length_a   1.000
_cell.length_b   1.000
_cell.length_c   1.000
_cell.angle_alpha   90.00
_cell.angle_beta   90.00
_cell.angle_gamma   90.00
#
_symmetry.space_group_name_H-M   'P 1'
#
loop_
_entity.id
_entity.type
_entity.pdbx_description
1 polymer ?
#
loop_
_entity_poly.entity_id
_entity_poly.type
_entity_poly.pdbx_seq_one_letter_code
_entity_poly.pdbx_strand_id
1 'polypeptide(L)'
;MFEVKSLKHATLATVSRCGMVWFNKDAVTPDMFYENYLKTTHDVALDAIADNMLMDAPTRKQDNSGEVPDNLITQRSIIDVLSVYFQPDGLVTCALEFAAGVDHIMEFTVARAVSTLFSLINKTIRNVLDYNARHNDSPLPMDKVRTYSQKRLLVAIVWAFTGDSKLDTRARMGNFLRDYLGLDCRGYEPSEWPRGFANRYDVPVASGDWEPWKNAVPVVDIDTHQVTSSEVVIPTLDTVRHEDVLYSWLSEHKPLMLCGPLDLERP
;
A
#
# COMPACT_ATOMS: atom_id res chain seq x y z
N MET A 1 -1.12 34.14 6.47
CA MET A 1 -1.89 33.00 7.00
C MET A 1 -0.88 32.03 7.60
N PHE A 2 -1.11 31.52 8.82
CA PHE A 2 -0.19 30.58 9.49
C PHE A 2 -0.92 29.25 9.71
N GLU A 3 -0.30 28.15 9.28
CA GLU A 3 -0.77 26.80 9.56
C GLU A 3 0.10 26.19 10.67
N VAL A 4 -0.51 25.80 11.78
CA VAL A 4 0.21 25.29 12.96
C VAL A 4 -0.52 24.10 13.58
N LYS A 5 0.23 23.09 14.01
CA LYS A 5 -0.32 21.91 14.71
C LYS A 5 -0.79 22.23 16.13
N SER A 6 -0.15 23.20 16.79
CA SER A 6 -0.40 23.53 18.20
C SER A 6 0.10 24.93 18.55
N LEU A 7 -0.59 25.58 19.50
CA LEU A 7 -0.21 26.88 20.06
C LEU A 7 0.50 26.78 21.43
N LYS A 8 0.94 25.58 21.84
CA LYS A 8 1.57 25.35 23.16
C LYS A 8 2.75 26.28 23.48
N HIS A 9 3.44 26.80 22.47
CA HIS A 9 4.60 27.68 22.63
C HIS A 9 4.33 29.12 22.13
N ALA A 10 3.10 29.44 21.76
CA ALA A 10 2.73 30.78 21.28
C ALA A 10 2.41 31.71 22.44
N THR A 11 2.85 32.97 22.35
CA THR A 11 2.49 34.01 23.34
C THR A 11 1.14 34.64 23.00
N LEU A 12 0.41 35.11 24.02
CA LEU A 12 -0.86 35.84 23.84
C LEU A 12 -0.71 37.10 22.95
N ALA A 13 0.46 37.73 22.97
CA ALA A 13 0.76 38.88 22.11
C ALA A 13 0.78 38.52 20.62
N THR A 14 1.17 37.29 20.28
CA THR A 14 1.19 36.79 18.90
C THR A 14 -0.22 36.39 18.44
N VAL A 15 -1.00 35.73 19.30
CA VAL A 15 -2.33 35.20 18.93
C VAL A 15 -3.40 36.28 18.87
N SER A 16 -3.33 37.32 19.72
CA SER A 16 -4.37 38.36 19.84
C SER A 16 -4.56 39.25 18.62
N ARG A 17 -3.61 39.24 17.66
CA ARG A 17 -3.64 40.08 16.44
C ARG A 17 -4.06 39.32 15.19
N CYS A 18 -4.45 38.05 15.31
CA CYS A 18 -4.82 37.20 14.18
C CYS A 18 -6.22 36.61 14.36
N GLY A 19 -7.00 36.56 13.27
CA GLY A 19 -8.20 35.73 13.22
C GLY A 19 -7.81 34.26 13.26
N MET A 20 -8.54 33.45 14.03
CA MET A 20 -8.23 32.05 14.26
C MET A 20 -9.35 31.15 13.73
N VAL A 21 -9.00 30.22 12.87
CA VAL A 21 -9.89 29.16 12.38
C VAL A 21 -9.35 27.85 12.95
N TRP A 22 -10.18 27.16 13.73
CA TRP A 22 -9.81 25.89 14.36
C TRP A 22 -10.28 24.72 13.51
N PHE A 23 -9.33 23.93 13.02
CA PHE A 23 -9.62 22.66 12.36
C PHE A 23 -9.58 21.54 13.38
N ASN A 24 -10.75 20.94 13.66
CA ASN A 24 -10.80 19.73 14.48
C ASN A 24 -10.18 18.55 13.71
N LYS A 25 -9.63 17.56 14.42
CA LYS A 25 -9.14 16.32 13.81
C LYS A 25 -10.26 15.56 13.09
N ASP A 26 -11.49 15.68 13.58
CA ASP A 26 -12.68 15.05 13.00
C ASP A 26 -13.29 15.86 11.84
N ALA A 27 -12.70 17.01 11.49
CA ALA A 27 -13.18 17.81 10.36
C ALA A 27 -12.97 17.12 9.01
N VAL A 28 -12.01 16.18 8.95
CA VAL A 28 -11.76 15.34 7.77
C VAL A 28 -11.90 13.89 8.19
N THR A 29 -12.99 13.24 7.76
CA THR A 29 -13.24 11.83 8.06
C THR A 29 -12.41 10.92 7.15
N PRO A 30 -12.14 9.66 7.55
CA PRO A 30 -11.48 8.68 6.70
C PRO A 30 -12.20 8.49 5.36
N ASP A 31 -13.53 8.52 5.36
CA ASP A 31 -14.36 8.39 4.15
C ASP A 31 -14.05 9.48 3.11
N MET A 32 -13.79 10.72 3.57
CA MET A 32 -13.40 11.81 2.68
C MET A 32 -12.04 11.54 2.00
N PHE A 33 -11.11 10.88 2.70
CA PHE A 33 -9.84 10.46 2.09
C PHE A 33 -10.08 9.38 1.04
N TYR A 34 -10.94 8.40 1.32
CA TYR A 34 -11.25 7.31 0.40
C TYR A 34 -11.91 7.84 -0.87
N GLU A 35 -12.97 8.66 -0.73
CA GLU A 35 -13.65 9.25 -1.87
C GLU A 35 -12.71 10.10 -2.74
N ASN A 36 -11.90 10.95 -2.11
CA ASN A 36 -10.97 11.80 -2.85
C ASN A 36 -9.94 10.96 -3.61
N TYR A 37 -9.40 9.92 -2.98
CA TYR A 37 -8.44 9.02 -3.62
C TYR A 37 -9.07 8.22 -4.76
N LEU A 38 -10.21 7.58 -4.53
CA LEU A 38 -10.91 6.78 -5.55
C LEU A 38 -11.30 7.63 -6.75
N LYS A 39 -11.83 8.85 -6.54
CA LYS A 39 -12.16 9.79 -7.63
C LYS A 39 -10.91 10.21 -8.41
N THR A 40 -9.85 10.62 -7.70
CA THR A 40 -8.60 11.06 -8.33
C THR A 40 -7.97 9.93 -9.15
N THR A 41 -7.88 8.73 -8.59
CA THR A 41 -7.33 7.54 -9.26
C THR A 41 -8.28 6.97 -10.32
N HIS A 42 -9.57 7.31 -10.32
CA HIS A 42 -10.46 6.92 -11.43
C HIS A 42 -10.28 7.85 -12.65
N ASP A 43 -10.03 9.14 -12.41
CA ASP A 43 -10.04 10.17 -13.45
C ASP A 43 -8.65 10.51 -14.00
N VAL A 44 -7.60 10.40 -13.17
CA VAL A 44 -6.22 10.76 -13.55
C VAL A 44 -5.37 9.51 -13.68
N ALA A 45 -4.80 9.28 -14.87
CA ALA A 45 -3.88 8.17 -15.11
C ALA A 45 -2.64 8.28 -14.22
N LEU A 46 -2.25 7.19 -13.56
CA LEU A 46 -1.10 7.18 -12.64
C LEU A 46 0.23 7.53 -13.32
N ASP A 47 0.36 7.27 -14.62
CA ASP A 47 1.55 7.57 -15.41
C ASP A 47 1.73 9.09 -15.61
N ALA A 48 0.63 9.83 -15.78
CA ALA A 48 0.67 11.29 -15.87
C ALA A 48 1.11 11.96 -14.56
N ILE A 49 0.89 11.29 -13.42
CA ILE A 49 1.29 11.78 -12.10
C ILE A 49 2.79 11.54 -11.85
N ALA A 50 3.34 10.42 -12.33
CA ALA A 50 4.76 10.11 -12.20
C ALA A 50 5.63 11.07 -13.03
N ASP A 51 5.21 11.39 -14.25
CA ASP A 51 5.90 12.36 -15.11
C ASP A 51 5.92 13.78 -14.50
N ASN A 52 4.83 14.19 -13.84
CA ASN A 52 4.76 15.48 -13.15
C ASN A 52 5.65 15.57 -11.89
N MET A 53 5.99 14.44 -11.26
CA MET A 53 6.90 14.43 -10.11
C MET A 53 8.38 14.42 -10.52
N LEU A 54 8.70 14.04 -11.76
CA LEU A 54 10.06 13.78 -12.19
C LEU A 54 10.73 14.94 -12.96
N MET A 55 10.02 15.87 -13.61
CA MET A 55 10.66 17.02 -14.26
C MET A 55 9.73 18.22 -14.50
N ASP A 56 10.31 19.41 -14.30
CA ASP A 56 9.99 20.73 -14.90
C ASP A 56 10.23 20.70 -16.43
N ALA A 57 9.64 19.73 -17.13
CA ALA A 57 9.76 19.54 -18.58
C ALA A 57 8.41 19.81 -19.27
N PRO A 58 8.42 20.42 -20.47
CA PRO A 58 7.22 20.97 -21.07
C PRO A 58 6.21 19.86 -21.35
N THR A 59 5.00 20.09 -20.84
CA THR A 59 3.78 19.35 -21.12
C THR A 59 3.79 18.72 -22.50
N ARG A 60 3.98 17.39 -22.54
CA ARG A 60 3.69 16.60 -23.74
C ARG A 60 2.22 16.83 -24.03
N LYS A 61 1.94 17.55 -25.13
CA LYS A 61 0.59 17.88 -25.58
C LYS A 61 -0.26 16.61 -25.49
N GLN A 62 -1.41 16.73 -24.81
CA GLN A 62 -2.52 15.81 -24.95
C GLN A 62 -2.76 15.59 -26.44
N ASP A 63 -2.43 14.40 -26.94
CA ASP A 63 -3.00 13.93 -28.19
C ASP A 63 -4.50 13.77 -27.93
N ASN A 64 -5.27 14.69 -28.51
CA ASN A 64 -6.73 14.70 -28.58
C ASN A 64 -7.23 13.57 -29.51
N SER A 65 -6.89 12.32 -29.21
CA SER A 65 -7.72 11.18 -29.62
C SER A 65 -8.71 10.95 -28.49
N GLY A 66 -10.00 11.16 -28.74
CA GLY A 66 -11.08 10.90 -27.76
C GLY A 66 -11.24 9.44 -27.32
N GLU A 67 -10.22 8.60 -27.57
CA GLU A 67 -10.12 7.23 -27.09
C GLU A 67 -9.42 7.24 -25.73
N VAL A 68 -10.14 6.75 -24.71
CA VAL A 68 -9.59 6.54 -23.38
C VAL A 68 -8.46 5.52 -23.49
N PRO A 69 -7.23 5.80 -23.01
CA PRO A 69 -6.14 4.84 -23.08
C PRO A 69 -6.52 3.52 -22.39
N ASP A 70 -6.15 2.38 -22.97
CA ASP A 70 -6.42 1.05 -22.39
C ASP A 70 -5.90 0.89 -20.94
N ASN A 71 -4.81 1.59 -20.63
CA ASN A 71 -4.26 1.70 -19.27
C ASN A 71 -5.26 2.33 -18.30
N LEU A 72 -5.96 3.39 -18.72
CA LEU A 72 -6.97 4.06 -17.89
C LEU A 72 -8.22 3.19 -17.73
N ILE A 73 -8.59 2.41 -18.75
CA ILE A 73 -9.71 1.45 -18.65
C ILE A 73 -9.38 0.36 -17.61
N THR A 74 -8.17 -0.19 -17.66
CA THR A 74 -7.70 -1.19 -16.69
C THR A 74 -7.66 -0.61 -15.28
N GLN A 75 -7.12 0.59 -15.12
CA GLN A 75 -7.06 1.33 -13.85
C GLN A 75 -8.46 1.55 -13.26
N ARG A 76 -9.43 2.02 -14.06
CA ARG A 76 -10.83 2.20 -13.64
C ARG A 76 -11.46 0.89 -13.20
N SER A 77 -11.27 -0.18 -13.96
CA SER A 77 -11.79 -1.51 -13.58
C SER A 77 -11.23 -2.00 -12.24
N ILE A 78 -9.97 -1.72 -11.93
CA ILE A 78 -9.38 -2.06 -10.63
C ILE A 78 -10.03 -1.23 -9.53
N ILE A 79 -10.16 0.09 -9.73
CA ILE A 79 -10.76 0.99 -8.75
C ILE A 79 -12.23 0.64 -8.49
N ASP A 80 -13.01 0.29 -9.52
CA ASP A 80 -14.41 -0.11 -9.37
C ASP A 80 -14.54 -1.36 -8.47
N VAL A 81 -13.67 -2.35 -8.66
CA VAL A 81 -13.61 -3.55 -7.81
C VAL A 81 -13.24 -3.19 -6.37
N LEU A 82 -12.27 -2.30 -6.19
CA LEU A 82 -11.79 -1.94 -4.86
C LEU A 82 -12.78 -1.04 -4.10
N SER A 83 -13.56 -0.21 -4.79
CA SER A 83 -14.48 0.79 -4.21
C SER A 83 -15.49 0.21 -3.21
N VAL A 84 -15.89 -1.05 -3.40
CA VAL A 84 -16.83 -1.76 -2.52
C VAL A 84 -16.25 -1.97 -1.11
N TYR A 85 -14.93 -2.09 -0.99
CA TYR A 85 -14.26 -2.30 0.31
C TYR A 85 -14.03 -1.00 1.10
N PHE A 86 -14.18 0.16 0.45
CA PHE A 86 -13.97 1.50 1.01
C PHE A 86 -15.26 2.19 1.48
N GLN A 87 -16.37 1.45 1.58
CA GLN A 87 -17.60 1.97 2.15
C GLN A 87 -17.43 2.30 3.66
N PRO A 88 -18.29 3.16 4.26
CA PRO A 88 -18.15 3.58 5.65
C PRO A 88 -18.06 2.42 6.66
N ASP A 89 -18.81 1.34 6.44
CA ASP A 89 -18.74 0.09 7.21
C ASP A 89 -18.05 -1.03 6.42
N GLY A 90 -17.11 -0.65 5.55
CA GLY A 90 -16.36 -1.54 4.68
C GLY A 90 -15.17 -2.18 5.39
N LEU A 91 -14.58 -3.17 4.72
CA LEU A 91 -13.39 -3.88 5.18
C LEU A 91 -12.26 -2.91 5.58
N VAL A 92 -12.04 -1.85 4.80
CA VAL A 92 -10.94 -0.92 5.02
C VAL A 92 -11.15 -0.11 6.31
N THR A 93 -12.37 0.38 6.55
CA THR A 93 -12.68 1.15 7.77
C THR A 93 -12.59 0.27 9.01
N CYS A 94 -13.16 -0.94 8.98
CA CYS A 94 -13.06 -1.87 10.11
C CYS A 94 -11.61 -2.30 10.39
N ALA A 95 -10.80 -2.50 9.34
CA ALA A 95 -9.37 -2.80 9.51
C ALA A 95 -8.60 -1.58 10.06
N LEU A 96 -8.98 -0.36 9.69
CA LEU A 96 -8.38 0.86 10.21
C LEU A 96 -8.69 1.04 11.70
N GLU A 97 -9.92 0.76 12.13
CA GLU A 97 -10.31 0.77 13.55
C GLU A 97 -9.56 -0.27 14.37
N PHE A 98 -9.43 -1.50 13.84
CA PHE A 98 -8.60 -2.53 14.46
C PHE A 98 -7.15 -2.05 14.61
N ALA A 99 -6.59 -1.42 13.57
CA ALA A 99 -5.22 -0.91 13.59
C ALA A 99 -5.07 0.22 14.62
N ALA A 100 -6.03 1.12 14.76
CA ALA A 100 -5.97 2.18 15.76
C ALA A 100 -5.92 1.64 17.21
N GLY A 101 -6.41 0.41 17.45
CA GLY A 101 -6.44 -0.23 18.75
C GLY A 101 -5.23 -1.12 19.09
N VAL A 102 -4.21 -1.22 18.22
CA VAL A 102 -3.02 -2.05 18.47
C VAL A 102 -1.78 -1.22 18.78
N ASP A 103 -0.75 -1.86 19.34
CA ASP A 103 0.51 -1.22 19.64
C ASP A 103 1.39 -1.09 18.38
N HIS A 104 1.76 0.16 18.07
CA HIS A 104 2.69 0.53 17.01
C HIS A 104 4.01 1.03 17.59
N ILE A 105 5.11 0.90 16.84
CA ILE A 105 6.40 1.50 17.23
C ILE A 105 6.30 3.04 17.25
N MET A 106 5.56 3.62 16.31
CA MET A 106 5.36 5.08 16.17
C MET A 106 3.91 5.46 16.43
N GLU A 107 3.64 6.72 16.82
CA GLU A 107 2.27 7.23 17.03
C GLU A 107 1.38 6.93 15.81
N PHE A 108 0.28 6.21 16.03
CA PHE A 108 -0.65 5.86 14.98
C PHE A 108 -1.41 7.10 14.51
N THR A 109 -1.44 7.31 13.19
CA THR A 109 -2.25 8.35 12.56
C THR A 109 -2.97 7.78 11.35
N VAL A 110 -4.26 8.08 11.24
CA VAL A 110 -5.10 7.63 10.12
C VAL A 110 -4.51 8.07 8.78
N ALA A 111 -4.07 9.32 8.68
CA ALA A 111 -3.49 9.87 7.46
C ALA A 111 -2.25 9.09 6.99
N ARG A 112 -1.37 8.65 7.90
CA ARG A 112 -0.21 7.81 7.57
C ARG A 112 -0.66 6.45 7.04
N ALA A 113 -1.48 5.74 7.81
CA ALA A 113 -1.94 4.39 7.47
C ALA A 113 -2.67 4.36 6.11
N VAL A 114 -3.57 5.32 5.89
CA VAL A 114 -4.35 5.44 4.65
C VAL A 114 -3.47 5.87 3.47
N SER A 115 -2.53 6.80 3.65
CA SER A 115 -1.61 7.19 2.57
C SER A 115 -0.70 6.03 2.14
N THR A 116 -0.24 5.21 3.10
CA THR A 116 0.55 4.02 2.81
C THR A 116 -0.29 2.97 2.07
N LEU A 117 -1.57 2.80 2.42
CA LEU A 117 -2.48 1.92 1.70
C LEU A 117 -2.66 2.37 0.25
N PHE A 118 -2.90 3.66 0.02
CA PHE A 118 -3.03 4.23 -1.33
C PHE A 118 -1.77 4.00 -2.19
N SER A 119 -0.60 4.15 -1.59
CA SER A 119 0.69 3.87 -2.25
C SER A 119 0.80 2.41 -2.73
N LEU A 120 0.38 1.47 -1.88
CA LEU A 120 0.41 0.04 -2.23
C LEU A 120 -0.67 -0.33 -3.27
N ILE A 121 -1.81 0.36 -3.29
CA ILE A 121 -2.85 0.16 -4.32
C ILE A 121 -2.37 0.71 -5.68
N ASN A 122 -1.78 1.90 -5.70
CA ASN A 122 -1.16 2.46 -6.90
C ASN A 122 -0.09 1.52 -7.47
N LYS A 123 0.77 0.96 -6.60
CA LYS A 123 1.75 -0.06 -7.02
C LYS A 123 1.08 -1.29 -7.61
N THR A 124 -0.04 -1.74 -7.03
CA THR A 124 -0.83 -2.87 -7.56
C THR A 124 -1.35 -2.56 -8.97
N ILE A 125 -1.83 -1.35 -9.22
CA ILE A 125 -2.26 -0.90 -10.55
C ILE A 125 -1.06 -0.87 -11.51
N ARG A 126 0.05 -0.22 -11.15
CA ARG A 126 1.27 -0.18 -11.97
C ARG A 126 1.79 -1.56 -12.33
N ASN A 127 1.77 -2.49 -11.38
CA ASN A 127 2.19 -3.87 -11.61
C ASN A 127 1.35 -4.58 -12.69
N VAL A 128 0.05 -4.33 -12.76
CA VAL A 128 -0.82 -4.86 -13.82
C VAL A 128 -0.53 -4.17 -15.16
N LEU A 129 -0.36 -2.85 -15.14
CA LEU A 129 -0.05 -2.07 -16.34
C LEU A 129 1.30 -2.48 -16.95
N ASP A 130 2.34 -2.61 -16.12
CA ASP A 130 3.68 -3.06 -16.52
C ASP A 130 3.64 -4.48 -17.09
N TYR A 131 2.82 -5.37 -16.50
CA TYR A 131 2.64 -6.72 -17.01
C TYR A 131 1.99 -6.72 -18.39
N ASN A 132 0.90 -5.96 -18.56
CA ASN A 132 0.21 -5.84 -19.84
C ASN A 132 1.11 -5.21 -20.91
N ALA A 133 1.92 -4.22 -20.55
CA ALA A 133 2.89 -3.60 -21.48
C ALA A 133 3.98 -4.58 -21.94
N ARG A 134 4.42 -5.50 -21.07
CA ARG A 134 5.39 -6.56 -21.41
C ARG A 134 4.78 -7.71 -22.20
N HIS A 135 3.47 -7.95 -22.06
CA HIS A 135 2.74 -9.05 -22.69
C HIS A 135 1.64 -8.53 -23.63
N ASN A 136 2.02 -7.71 -24.62
CA ASN A 136 1.07 -7.10 -25.55
C ASN A 136 0.23 -8.13 -26.34
N ASP A 137 0.77 -9.33 -26.58
CA ASP A 137 0.09 -10.42 -27.29
C ASP A 137 -0.88 -11.22 -26.41
N SER A 138 -0.75 -11.13 -25.08
CA SER A 138 -1.59 -11.84 -24.11
C SER A 138 -1.74 -11.02 -22.82
N PRO A 139 -2.55 -9.94 -22.86
CA PRO A 139 -2.83 -9.14 -21.67
C PRO A 139 -3.57 -9.99 -20.62
N LEU A 140 -3.48 -9.59 -19.35
CA LEU A 140 -4.20 -10.26 -18.27
C LEU A 140 -5.72 -10.18 -18.51
N PRO A 141 -6.44 -11.31 -18.45
CA PRO A 141 -7.90 -11.29 -18.47
C PRO A 141 -8.46 -10.46 -17.32
N MET A 142 -9.52 -9.70 -17.58
CA MET A 142 -10.13 -8.80 -16.57
C MET A 142 -10.60 -9.55 -15.31
N ASP A 143 -11.01 -10.81 -15.44
CA ASP A 143 -11.37 -11.66 -14.30
C ASP A 143 -10.17 -11.97 -13.39
N LYS A 144 -8.99 -12.17 -14.00
CA LYS A 144 -7.74 -12.35 -13.25
C LYS A 144 -7.31 -11.04 -12.60
N VAL A 145 -7.43 -9.91 -13.31
CA VAL A 145 -7.12 -8.58 -12.75
C VAL A 145 -7.97 -8.32 -11.51
N ARG A 146 -9.28 -8.57 -11.58
CA ARG A 146 -10.21 -8.43 -10.43
C ARG A 146 -9.75 -9.26 -9.22
N THR A 147 -9.50 -10.54 -9.44
CA THR A 147 -9.10 -11.48 -8.37
C THR A 147 -7.75 -11.08 -7.77
N TYR A 148 -6.77 -10.73 -8.62
CA TYR A 148 -5.46 -10.25 -8.20
C TYR A 148 -5.56 -8.98 -7.36
N SER A 149 -6.33 -7.98 -7.80
CA SER A 149 -6.53 -6.72 -7.08
C SER A 149 -7.16 -6.92 -5.70
N GLN A 150 -8.15 -7.81 -5.59
CA GLN A 150 -8.75 -8.15 -4.30
C GLN A 150 -7.74 -8.78 -3.34
N LYS A 151 -6.97 -9.77 -3.79
CA LYS A 151 -5.97 -10.42 -2.93
C LYS A 151 -4.84 -9.45 -2.54
N ARG A 152 -4.37 -8.61 -3.48
CA ARG A 152 -3.35 -7.59 -3.19
C ARG A 152 -3.85 -6.49 -2.27
N LEU A 153 -5.13 -6.13 -2.30
CA LEU A 153 -5.71 -5.20 -1.32
C LEU A 153 -5.52 -5.71 0.12
N LEU A 154 -5.73 -7.00 0.36
CA LEU A 154 -5.56 -7.58 1.70
C LEU A 154 -4.11 -7.52 2.17
N VAL A 155 -3.17 -7.89 1.28
CA VAL A 155 -1.74 -7.77 1.56
C VAL A 155 -1.38 -6.30 1.85
N ALA A 156 -1.90 -5.38 1.04
CA ALA A 156 -1.67 -3.94 1.21
C ALA A 156 -2.20 -3.42 2.56
N ILE A 157 -3.40 -3.84 3.00
CA ILE A 157 -3.96 -3.47 4.31
C ILE A 157 -3.07 -3.96 5.44
N VAL A 158 -2.63 -5.22 5.42
CA VAL A 158 -1.75 -5.79 6.45
C VAL A 158 -0.47 -4.95 6.59
N TRP A 159 0.17 -4.61 5.47
CA TRP A 159 1.39 -3.81 5.46
C TRP A 159 1.20 -2.35 5.83
N ALA A 160 0.15 -1.71 5.29
CA ALA A 160 -0.11 -0.31 5.55
C ALA A 160 -0.52 -0.04 7.00
N PHE A 161 -1.30 -0.95 7.59
CA PHE A 161 -1.89 -0.73 8.90
C PHE A 161 -1.05 -1.36 10.02
N THR A 162 -0.38 -2.48 9.79
CA THR A 162 0.39 -3.18 10.84
C THR A 162 1.86 -3.40 10.50
N GLY A 163 2.38 -2.73 9.47
CA GLY A 163 3.79 -2.84 9.07
C GLY A 163 4.78 -2.34 10.11
N ASP A 164 4.40 -1.38 10.94
CA ASP A 164 5.19 -0.83 12.05
C ASP A 164 4.84 -1.47 13.42
N SER A 165 4.08 -2.57 13.40
CA SER A 165 3.69 -3.34 14.59
C SER A 165 4.50 -4.63 14.72
N LYS A 166 4.34 -5.34 15.85
CA LYS A 166 4.95 -6.66 16.07
C LYS A 166 4.42 -7.69 15.06
N LEU A 167 5.24 -8.70 14.75
CA LEU A 167 4.87 -9.81 13.85
C LEU A 167 3.59 -10.55 14.27
N ASP A 168 3.34 -10.68 15.58
CA ASP A 168 2.11 -11.28 16.11
C ASP A 168 0.88 -10.41 15.82
N THR A 169 0.97 -9.10 16.03
CA THR A 169 -0.09 -8.13 15.70
C THR A 169 -0.43 -8.17 14.21
N ARG A 170 0.58 -8.26 13.35
CA ARG A 170 0.40 -8.42 11.91
C ARG A 170 -0.32 -9.73 11.55
N ALA A 171 0.02 -10.84 12.23
CA ALA A 171 -0.69 -12.10 12.06
C ALA A 171 -2.16 -12.02 12.53
N ARG A 172 -2.42 -11.29 13.63
CA ARG A 172 -3.78 -11.02 14.12
C ARG A 172 -4.59 -10.19 13.12
N MET A 173 -4.00 -9.18 12.49
CA MET A 173 -4.66 -8.42 11.42
C MET A 173 -5.01 -9.33 10.23
N GLY A 174 -4.10 -10.20 9.80
CA GLY A 174 -4.39 -11.18 8.77
C GLY A 174 -5.56 -12.11 9.12
N ASN A 175 -5.64 -12.55 10.37
CA ASN A 175 -6.78 -13.34 10.85
C ASN A 175 -8.08 -12.53 10.88
N PHE A 176 -8.03 -11.26 11.33
CA PHE A 176 -9.17 -10.36 11.32
C PHE A 176 -9.75 -10.16 9.92
N LEU A 177 -8.90 -9.90 8.92
CA LEU A 177 -9.33 -9.74 7.53
C LEU A 177 -9.98 -11.02 6.98
N ARG A 178 -9.42 -12.19 7.31
CA ARG A 178 -10.03 -13.48 6.93
C ARG A 178 -11.39 -13.66 7.58
N ASP A 179 -11.51 -13.36 8.87
CA ASP A 179 -12.75 -13.59 9.62
C ASP A 179 -13.84 -12.59 9.19
N TYR A 180 -13.47 -11.35 8.84
CA TYR A 180 -14.35 -10.36 8.23
C TYR A 180 -14.92 -10.83 6.89
N LEU A 181 -14.05 -11.34 6.00
CA LEU A 181 -14.48 -11.95 4.74
C LEU A 181 -15.24 -13.28 4.96
N GLY A 182 -15.07 -13.91 6.12
CA GLY A 182 -15.70 -15.17 6.52
C GLY A 182 -17.07 -15.06 7.19
N LEU A 183 -17.64 -13.86 7.33
CA LEU A 183 -19.00 -13.66 7.86
C LEU A 183 -20.03 -13.15 6.85
N ASP A 184 -19.67 -12.84 5.59
CA ASP A 184 -20.68 -12.43 4.59
C ASP A 184 -20.34 -12.70 3.11
N CYS A 185 -19.27 -13.45 2.79
CA CYS A 185 -18.99 -13.81 1.41
C CYS A 185 -19.80 -15.02 0.94
N ARG A 186 -21.00 -14.75 0.42
CA ARG A 186 -21.69 -15.62 -0.56
C ARG A 186 -20.80 -15.81 -1.80
N GLY A 187 -19.95 -16.84 -1.81
CA GLY A 187 -19.39 -17.38 -3.06
C GLY A 187 -17.88 -17.67 -3.15
N TYR A 188 -17.07 -17.40 -2.12
CA TYR A 188 -15.63 -17.74 -2.16
C TYR A 188 -15.31 -18.87 -1.18
N GLU A 189 -14.79 -19.99 -1.67
CA GLU A 189 -14.51 -21.17 -0.84
C GLU A 189 -13.35 -20.90 0.15
N PRO A 190 -13.43 -21.43 1.38
CA PRO A 190 -12.36 -21.34 2.40
C PRO A 190 -11.01 -21.96 1.99
N SER A 191 -10.96 -22.67 0.86
CA SER A 191 -9.78 -23.35 0.30
C SER A 191 -8.80 -22.41 -0.40
N GLU A 192 -9.24 -21.21 -0.82
CA GLU A 192 -8.39 -20.26 -1.56
C GLU A 192 -7.48 -19.42 -0.66
N TRP A 193 -7.63 -19.47 0.67
CA TRP A 193 -6.96 -18.54 1.59
C TRP A 193 -6.07 -19.28 2.59
N PRO A 194 -4.74 -19.26 2.42
CA PRO A 194 -3.83 -19.93 3.33
C PRO A 194 -3.86 -19.30 4.73
N ARG A 195 -3.89 -20.14 5.77
CA ARG A 195 -3.72 -19.67 7.16
C ARG A 195 -2.36 -18.97 7.29
N GLY A 196 -2.36 -17.74 7.79
CA GLY A 196 -1.15 -16.92 7.93
C GLY A 196 -0.66 -16.29 6.63
N PHE A 197 -1.55 -16.06 5.64
CA PHE A 197 -1.23 -15.38 4.39
C PHE A 197 -0.45 -14.07 4.62
N ALA A 198 -0.83 -13.31 5.64
CA ALA A 198 -0.22 -12.04 6.03
C ALA A 198 1.31 -12.04 6.14
N ASN A 199 1.93 -13.17 6.50
CA ASN A 199 3.38 -13.26 6.75
C ASN A 199 4.12 -14.17 5.77
N ARG A 200 3.43 -15.13 5.14
CA ARG A 200 4.05 -16.26 4.42
C ARG A 200 3.77 -16.31 2.93
N TYR A 201 2.79 -15.56 2.46
CA TYR A 201 2.36 -15.60 1.07
C TYR A 201 2.42 -14.21 0.44
N ASP A 202 2.65 -14.19 -0.86
CA ASP A 202 2.47 -13.05 -1.74
C ASP A 202 1.53 -13.43 -2.89
N VAL A 203 1.17 -12.44 -3.70
CA VAL A 203 0.38 -12.63 -4.91
C VAL A 203 1.13 -11.99 -6.07
N PRO A 204 1.90 -12.77 -6.84
CA PRO A 204 2.53 -12.29 -8.06
C PRO A 204 1.50 -11.98 -9.15
N VAL A 205 1.80 -10.98 -9.99
CA VAL A 205 0.92 -10.59 -11.11
C VAL A 205 0.75 -11.71 -12.14
N ALA A 206 1.82 -12.48 -12.38
CA ALA A 206 1.86 -13.51 -13.41
C ALA A 206 0.94 -14.71 -13.08
N SER A 207 0.91 -15.14 -11.82
CA SER A 207 0.02 -16.22 -11.39
C SER A 207 -1.37 -15.70 -11.03
N GLY A 208 -1.47 -14.56 -10.35
CA GLY A 208 -2.73 -14.04 -9.80
C GLY A 208 -3.22 -14.83 -8.58
N ASP A 209 -2.36 -15.70 -8.05
CA ASP A 209 -2.67 -16.63 -6.96
C ASP A 209 -1.65 -16.54 -5.83
N TRP A 210 -2.03 -17.11 -4.68
CA TRP A 210 -1.19 -17.11 -3.49
C TRP A 210 0.04 -17.98 -3.68
N GLU A 211 1.21 -17.37 -3.62
CA GLU A 211 2.49 -18.05 -3.67
C GLU A 211 3.26 -17.85 -2.37
N PRO A 212 3.88 -18.89 -1.81
CA PRO A 212 4.66 -18.74 -0.60
C PRO A 212 5.93 -17.95 -0.89
N TRP A 213 6.24 -16.96 -0.04
CA TRP A 213 7.48 -16.16 -0.12
C TRP A 213 8.75 -17.03 -0.17
N LYS A 214 8.69 -18.26 0.38
CA LYS A 214 9.79 -19.22 0.32
C LYS A 214 10.25 -19.53 -1.11
N ASN A 215 9.34 -19.50 -2.09
CA ASN A 215 9.67 -19.75 -3.49
C ASN A 215 10.42 -18.58 -4.14
N ALA A 216 10.29 -17.37 -3.58
CA ALA A 216 10.96 -16.17 -4.07
C ALA A 216 12.37 -15.98 -3.48
N VAL A 217 12.79 -16.82 -2.52
CA VAL A 217 14.13 -16.75 -1.92
C VAL A 217 15.12 -17.52 -2.82
N PRO A 218 16.07 -16.83 -3.49
CA PRO A 218 17.06 -17.51 -4.32
C PRO A 218 18.06 -18.29 -3.46
N VAL A 219 18.46 -19.46 -3.93
CA VAL A 219 19.58 -20.19 -3.34
C VAL A 219 20.87 -19.55 -3.85
N VAL A 220 21.63 -18.93 -2.95
CA VAL A 220 22.91 -18.28 -3.27
C VAL A 220 24.04 -19.13 -2.69
N ASP A 221 24.90 -19.64 -3.58
CA ASP A 221 26.16 -20.26 -3.18
C ASP A 221 27.19 -19.15 -2.96
N ILE A 222 27.72 -19.07 -1.73
CA ILE A 222 28.67 -18.03 -1.34
C ILE A 222 30.08 -18.61 -1.39
N ASP A 223 30.97 -17.95 -2.13
CA ASP A 223 32.37 -18.33 -2.14
C ASP A 223 33.01 -18.09 -0.76
N THR A 224 33.84 -19.02 -0.29
CA THR A 224 34.43 -19.01 1.06
C THR A 224 35.20 -17.72 1.39
N HIS A 225 35.72 -17.02 0.37
CA HIS A 225 36.46 -15.77 0.53
C HIS A 225 35.58 -14.53 0.73
N GLN A 226 34.27 -14.61 0.43
CA GLN A 226 33.31 -13.51 0.58
C GLN A 226 32.43 -13.63 1.83
N VAL A 227 32.59 -14.69 2.61
CA VAL A 227 31.76 -14.98 3.80
C VAL A 227 31.85 -13.88 4.87
N THR A 228 32.97 -13.16 4.94
CA THR A 228 33.16 -12.04 5.87
C THR A 228 32.95 -10.66 5.22
N SER A 229 32.55 -10.61 3.95
CA SER A 229 32.32 -9.34 3.26
C SER A 229 31.01 -8.72 3.74
N SER A 230 31.05 -7.44 4.09
CA SER A 230 29.85 -6.66 4.44
C SER A 230 28.94 -6.36 3.24
N GLU A 231 29.40 -6.67 2.01
CA GLU A 231 28.65 -6.42 0.78
C GLU A 231 27.70 -7.57 0.41
N VAL A 232 27.91 -8.77 0.96
CA VAL A 232 27.11 -9.94 0.63
C VAL A 232 25.95 -10.06 1.63
N VAL A 233 24.76 -9.66 1.20
CA VAL A 233 23.52 -9.87 1.97
C VAL A 233 22.92 -11.21 1.57
N ILE A 234 22.82 -12.13 2.54
CA ILE A 234 22.19 -13.44 2.31
C ILE A 234 20.67 -13.24 2.20
N PRO A 235 20.04 -13.58 1.06
CA PRO A 235 18.60 -13.42 0.91
C PRO A 235 17.90 -14.41 1.83
N THR A 236 17.07 -13.88 2.73
CA THR A 236 16.18 -14.64 3.60
C THR A 236 14.73 -14.34 3.24
N LEU A 237 13.80 -15.08 3.85
CA LEU A 237 12.37 -14.80 3.70
C LEU A 237 12.02 -13.35 4.06
N ASP A 238 12.63 -12.84 5.12
CA ASP A 238 12.33 -11.49 5.60
C ASP A 238 12.97 -10.42 4.70
N THR A 239 14.18 -10.64 4.14
CA THR A 239 14.79 -9.64 3.25
C THR A 239 13.95 -9.46 1.98
N VAL A 240 13.61 -10.56 1.28
CA VAL A 240 12.83 -10.51 0.03
C VAL A 240 11.46 -9.86 0.27
N ARG A 241 10.82 -10.19 1.40
CA ARG A 241 9.52 -9.67 1.75
C ARG A 241 9.55 -8.15 2.03
N HIS A 242 10.52 -7.66 2.81
CA HIS A 242 10.62 -6.23 3.09
C HIS A 242 11.12 -5.46 1.87
N GLU A 243 11.99 -6.05 1.07
CA GLU A 243 12.50 -5.49 -0.18
C GLU A 243 11.38 -5.19 -1.18
N ASP A 244 10.41 -6.09 -1.38
CA ASP A 244 9.23 -5.84 -2.25
C ASP A 244 8.43 -4.59 -1.82
N VAL A 245 8.17 -4.46 -0.52
CA VAL A 245 7.42 -3.32 0.02
C VAL A 245 8.24 -2.03 -0.06
N LEU A 246 9.55 -2.10 0.21
CA LEU A 246 10.43 -0.95 0.10
C LEU A 246 10.52 -0.46 -1.33
N TYR A 247 10.67 -1.36 -2.31
CA TYR A 247 10.63 -0.99 -3.72
C TYR A 247 9.30 -0.37 -4.13
N SER A 248 8.20 -0.84 -3.55
CA SER A 248 6.89 -0.24 -3.77
C SER A 248 6.86 1.24 -3.36
N TRP A 249 7.34 1.57 -2.16
CA TRP A 249 7.38 2.97 -1.69
C TRP A 249 8.43 3.83 -2.39
N LEU A 250 9.59 3.25 -2.72
CA LEU A 250 10.65 3.92 -3.48
C LEU A 250 10.18 4.30 -4.89
N SER A 251 9.40 3.43 -5.53
CA SER A 251 8.85 3.71 -6.87
C SER A 251 7.87 4.90 -6.90
N GLU A 252 7.33 5.28 -5.74
CA GLU A 252 6.46 6.45 -5.60
C GLU A 252 7.16 7.68 -5.01
N HIS A 253 8.48 7.62 -4.82
CA HIS A 253 9.26 8.67 -4.18
C HIS A 253 8.69 9.10 -2.81
N LYS A 254 8.08 8.16 -2.07
CA LYS A 254 7.54 8.44 -0.74
C LYS A 254 8.65 8.39 0.30
N PRO A 255 8.71 9.36 1.24
CA PRO A 255 9.61 9.26 2.37
C PRO A 255 9.20 8.08 3.26
N LEU A 256 10.15 7.19 3.54
CA LEU A 256 9.95 6.04 4.41
C LEU A 256 10.96 6.07 5.56
N MET A 257 10.58 5.48 6.69
CA MET A 257 11.45 5.34 7.86
C MET A 257 11.56 3.87 8.23
N LEU A 258 12.78 3.35 8.20
CA LEU A 258 13.09 2.02 8.71
C LEU A 258 13.37 2.14 10.21
N CYS A 259 12.43 1.66 11.02
CA CYS A 259 12.57 1.61 12.48
C CYS A 259 12.79 0.17 12.90
N GLY A 260 13.91 -0.08 13.58
CA GLY A 260 14.21 -1.37 14.18
C GLY A 260 15.13 -1.18 15.38
N PRO A 261 15.26 -2.20 16.24
CA PRO A 261 16.35 -2.21 17.20
C PRO A 261 17.68 -2.07 16.45
N LEU A 262 18.65 -1.42 17.06
CA LEU A 262 20.04 -1.64 16.66
C LEU A 262 20.30 -3.13 16.86
N ASP A 263 20.75 -3.82 15.81
CA ASP A 263 21.34 -5.14 15.93
C ASP A 263 22.61 -4.99 16.78
N LEU A 264 22.41 -4.96 18.10
CA LEU A 264 23.39 -5.40 19.06
C LEU A 264 23.45 -6.91 18.87
N GLU A 265 24.14 -7.34 17.81
CA GLU A 265 24.84 -8.61 17.85
C GLU A 265 25.61 -8.61 19.18
N ARG A 266 25.07 -9.38 20.13
CA ARG A 266 25.67 -9.62 21.43
C ARG A 266 27.02 -10.33 21.21
N PRO A 267 28.00 -10.05 22.08
CA PRO A 267 29.44 -10.21 21.84
C PRO A 267 29.88 -11.63 21.45
#